data_AF-A0A7X2IPI4-F1
#
_entry.id   AF-A0A7X2IPI4-F1
#
_cell.length_a   1.000
_cell.length_b   1.000
_cell.length_c   1.000
_cell.angle_alpha   90.00
_cell.angle_beta   90.00
_cell.angle_gamma   90.00
#
_symmetry.space_group_name_H-M   'P 1'
#
loop_
_entity.id
_entity.type
_entity.pdbx_description
1 polymer ?
#
loop_
_entity_poly.entity_id
_entity_poly.type
_entity_poly.pdbx_seq_one_letter_code
_entity_poly.pdbx_strand_id
1 'polypeptide(L)'
;MKVIAPAFILALSSMSRAAPCPIDEISLRDECSAYSQAGMRECLAKHAAASEQALIAAEDRLRTALAKWDEDKKYVNLAKSRLLTATLAFQRGRDGQCAFASSLGGGAAGDTHEIYRLACVAEFNYLRARQLGNAVAGLEQK
;
A
#
# COMPACT_ATOMS: atom_id res chain seq x y z
N MET A 1 -64.15 11.11 -9.90
CA MET A 1 -63.08 10.08 -9.92
C MET A 1 -61.80 10.75 -9.46
N LYS A 2 -61.17 10.26 -8.38
CA LYS A 2 -60.03 10.89 -7.71
C LYS A 2 -58.82 9.97 -7.90
N VAL A 3 -57.85 10.40 -8.70
CA VAL A 3 -56.65 9.62 -9.00
C VAL A 3 -55.60 9.93 -7.93
N ILE A 4 -55.16 8.90 -7.20
CA ILE A 4 -54.10 8.99 -6.19
C ILE A 4 -52.81 8.49 -6.86
N ALA A 5 -51.80 9.36 -6.96
CA ALA A 5 -50.47 9.01 -7.46
C ALA A 5 -49.60 8.42 -6.32
N PRO A 6 -48.76 7.39 -6.57
CA PRO A 6 -47.89 6.84 -5.54
C PRO A 6 -46.61 7.67 -5.43
N ALA A 7 -46.27 8.06 -4.20
CA ALA A 7 -45.00 8.69 -3.87
C ALA A 7 -43.89 7.61 -3.79
N PHE A 8 -42.90 7.70 -4.68
CA PHE A 8 -41.73 6.83 -4.67
C PHE A 8 -40.67 7.43 -3.73
N ILE A 9 -40.48 6.83 -2.56
CA ILE A 9 -39.42 7.24 -1.62
C ILE A 9 -38.14 6.52 -2.03
N LEU A 10 -37.19 7.26 -2.60
CA LEU A 10 -35.84 6.76 -2.90
C LEU A 10 -35.04 6.63 -1.60
N ALA A 11 -34.80 5.40 -1.15
CA ALA A 11 -33.86 5.11 -0.08
C ALA A 11 -32.43 5.31 -0.60
N LEU A 12 -31.72 6.32 -0.10
CA LEU A 12 -30.26 6.43 -0.31
C LEU A 12 -29.56 5.40 0.57
N SER A 13 -29.12 4.29 -0.04
CA SER A 13 -28.18 3.38 0.60
C SER A 13 -26.79 4.02 0.62
N SER A 14 -26.35 4.46 1.80
CA SER A 14 -24.96 4.86 2.02
C SER A 14 -24.06 3.63 1.89
N MET A 15 -23.43 3.43 0.74
CA MET A 15 -22.32 2.49 0.63
C MET A 15 -21.12 3.12 1.37
N SER A 16 -20.98 2.80 2.65
CA SER A 16 -19.73 3.03 3.37
C SER A 16 -18.70 2.06 2.79
N ARG A 17 -17.96 2.51 1.78
CA ARG A 17 -16.80 1.77 1.28
C ARG A 17 -15.76 1.85 2.38
N ALA A 18 -15.72 0.82 3.23
CA ALA A 18 -14.60 0.59 4.13
C ALA A 18 -13.34 0.73 3.26
N ALA A 19 -12.52 1.76 3.53
CA ALA A 19 -11.20 1.79 2.96
C ALA A 19 -10.56 0.44 3.32
N PRO A 20 -9.94 -0.27 2.37
CA PRO A 20 -9.22 -1.48 2.73
C PRO A 20 -8.32 -1.14 3.91
N CYS A 21 -8.46 -1.89 5.01
CA CYS A 21 -7.68 -1.68 6.22
C CYS A 21 -6.22 -1.41 5.83
N PRO A 22 -5.52 -0.46 6.48
CA PRO A 22 -4.08 -0.43 6.35
C PRO A 22 -3.60 -1.85 6.68
N ILE A 23 -3.02 -2.51 5.68
CA ILE A 23 -2.44 -3.84 5.85
C ILE A 23 -1.15 -3.59 6.61
N ASP A 24 -1.23 -3.69 7.93
CA ASP A 24 -0.10 -3.57 8.85
C ASP A 24 0.57 -4.94 9.07
N GLU A 25 1.78 -4.90 9.61
CA GLU A 25 2.61 -6.08 9.91
C GLU A 25 1.92 -7.12 10.78
N ILE A 26 1.12 -6.69 11.77
CA ILE A 26 0.42 -7.58 12.71
C ILE A 26 -0.71 -8.28 11.97
N SER A 27 -1.53 -7.52 11.25
CA SER A 27 -2.63 -8.07 10.45
C SER A 27 -2.14 -9.11 9.42
N LEU A 28 -1.00 -8.86 8.78
CA LEU A 28 -0.37 -9.81 7.85
C LEU A 28 0.09 -11.10 8.54
N ARG A 29 0.69 -10.97 9.72
CA ARG A 29 1.12 -12.13 10.50
C ARG A 29 -0.07 -12.94 11.00
N ASP A 30 -1.13 -12.28 11.43
CA ASP A 30 -2.35 -12.94 11.88
C ASP A 30 -3.03 -13.71 10.75
N GLU A 31 -3.09 -13.14 9.53
CA GLU A 31 -3.57 -13.84 8.33
C GLU A 31 -2.74 -15.11 8.04
N CYS A 32 -1.42 -15.02 8.19
CA CYS A 32 -0.50 -16.13 7.97
C CYS A 32 -0.33 -17.08 9.19
N SER A 33 -1.01 -16.82 10.31
CA SER A 33 -0.80 -17.53 11.58
C SER A 33 -1.40 -18.95 11.62
N ALA A 34 -2.23 -19.30 10.63
CA ALA A 34 -2.84 -20.62 10.51
C ALA A 34 -1.82 -21.75 10.22
N TYR A 35 -0.56 -21.40 9.94
CA TYR A 35 0.49 -22.33 9.52
C TYR A 35 1.61 -22.50 10.57
N SER A 36 2.49 -23.49 10.36
CA SER A 36 3.77 -23.58 11.06
C SER A 36 4.65 -22.35 10.79
N GLN A 37 5.75 -22.15 11.53
CA GLN A 37 6.67 -21.03 11.23
C GLN A 37 7.14 -21.02 9.76
N ALA A 38 7.46 -22.19 9.20
CA ALA A 38 7.84 -22.31 7.80
C ALA A 38 6.70 -21.90 6.85
N GLY A 39 5.47 -22.34 7.11
CA GLY A 39 4.31 -21.96 6.29
C GLY A 39 3.92 -20.49 6.46
N MET A 40 4.08 -19.94 7.66
CA MET A 40 3.89 -18.51 7.94
C MET A 40 4.91 -17.67 7.16
N ARG A 41 6.19 -18.07 7.16
CA ARG A 41 7.23 -17.45 6.33
C ARG A 41 6.88 -17.50 4.85
N GLU A 42 6.45 -18.64 4.33
CA GLU A 42 6.05 -18.78 2.92
C GLU A 42 4.85 -17.91 2.55
N CYS A 43 3.85 -17.83 3.43
CA CYS A 43 2.70 -16.94 3.27
C CYS A 43 3.16 -15.48 3.22
N LEU A 44 3.97 -15.03 4.19
CA LEU A 44 4.48 -13.67 4.24
C LEU A 44 5.43 -13.34 3.08
N ALA A 45 6.18 -14.31 2.57
CA ALA A 45 7.01 -14.13 1.37
C ALA A 45 6.15 -13.82 0.14
N LYS A 46 4.96 -14.44 0.02
CA LYS A 46 4.00 -14.10 -1.05
C LYS A 46 3.46 -12.69 -0.88
N HIS A 47 3.12 -12.27 0.33
CA HIS A 47 2.70 -10.88 0.58
C HIS A 47 3.82 -9.87 0.28
N ALA A 48 5.06 -10.16 0.68
CA ALA A 48 6.21 -9.31 0.37
C ALA A 48 6.39 -9.16 -1.15
N ALA A 49 6.36 -10.27 -1.90
CA ALA A 49 6.46 -10.23 -3.37
C ALA A 49 5.28 -9.48 -4.02
N ALA A 50 4.04 -9.73 -3.58
CA ALA A 50 2.85 -9.05 -4.10
C ALA A 50 2.88 -7.54 -3.81
N SER A 51 3.34 -7.16 -2.61
CA SER A 51 3.49 -5.75 -2.21
C SER A 51 4.55 -5.03 -3.05
N GLU A 52 5.64 -5.71 -3.40
CA GLU A 52 6.70 -5.14 -4.24
C GLU A 52 6.17 -4.87 -5.65
N GLN A 53 5.42 -5.81 -6.23
CA GLN A 53 4.75 -5.60 -7.52
C GLN A 53 3.73 -4.46 -7.47
N ALA A 54 2.96 -4.36 -6.37
CA ALA A 54 2.02 -3.26 -6.18
C ALA A 54 2.75 -1.89 -6.10
N LEU A 55 3.89 -1.84 -5.42
CA LEU A 55 4.72 -0.64 -5.33
C LEU A 55 5.29 -0.24 -6.70
N ILE A 56 5.87 -1.18 -7.44
CA ILE A 56 6.40 -0.94 -8.80
C ILE A 56 5.30 -0.38 -9.71
N ALA A 57 4.13 -1.02 -9.72
CA ALA A 57 2.99 -0.57 -10.51
C ALA A 57 2.50 0.83 -10.11
N ALA A 58 2.50 1.15 -8.81
CA ALA A 58 2.10 2.48 -8.33
C ALA A 58 3.11 3.56 -8.72
N GLU A 59 4.41 3.27 -8.67
CA GLU A 59 5.45 4.18 -9.13
C GLU A 59 5.36 4.45 -10.65
N ASP A 60 5.13 3.42 -11.46
CA ASP A 60 4.96 3.55 -12.91
C ASP A 60 3.73 4.37 -13.27
N ARG A 61 2.62 4.16 -12.55
CA ARG A 61 1.42 4.98 -12.71
C ARG A 61 1.70 6.44 -12.38
N LEU A 62 2.40 6.73 -11.29
CA LEU A 62 2.75 8.11 -10.95
C LEU A 62 3.70 8.75 -11.97
N ARG A 63 4.71 8.01 -12.44
CA ARG A 63 5.59 8.47 -13.53
C ARG A 63 4.81 8.81 -14.80
N THR A 64 3.82 7.98 -15.15
CA THR A 64 2.94 8.19 -16.30
C THR A 64 2.02 9.39 -16.09
N ALA A 65 1.41 9.53 -14.92
CA ALA A 65 0.55 10.67 -14.57
C ALA A 65 1.33 11.99 -14.64
N LEU A 66 2.54 12.04 -14.06
CA LEU A 66 3.43 13.21 -14.16
C LEU A 66 3.80 13.54 -15.61
N ALA A 67 3.90 12.56 -16.51
CA ALA A 67 4.18 12.83 -17.93
C ALA A 67 2.98 13.43 -18.68
N LYS A 68 1.76 13.25 -18.16
CA LYS A 68 0.50 13.77 -18.73
C LYS A 68 -0.04 14.98 -17.98
N TRP A 69 0.58 15.34 -16.85
CA TRP A 69 0.15 16.44 -16.01
C TRP A 69 0.29 17.76 -16.77
N ASP A 70 -0.84 18.47 -16.92
CA ASP A 70 -0.94 19.74 -17.64
C ASP A 70 -0.37 20.89 -16.81
N GLU A 71 0.95 20.91 -16.70
CA GLU A 71 1.73 21.87 -15.93
C GLU A 71 3.00 22.25 -16.69
N ASP A 72 3.58 23.41 -16.37
CA ASP A 72 4.87 23.84 -16.89
C ASP A 72 5.93 22.72 -16.71
N LYS A 73 6.60 22.38 -17.81
CA LYS A 73 7.63 21.35 -17.90
C LYS A 73 8.68 21.46 -16.78
N LYS A 74 9.01 22.66 -16.32
CA LYS A 74 9.99 22.83 -15.23
C LYS A 74 9.50 22.21 -13.92
N TYR A 75 8.21 22.32 -13.61
CA TYR A 75 7.63 21.75 -12.39
C TYR A 75 7.39 20.25 -12.53
N VAL A 76 6.98 19.78 -13.72
CA VAL A 76 6.91 18.34 -14.03
C VAL A 76 8.27 17.67 -13.83
N ASN A 77 9.34 18.27 -14.37
CA ASN A 77 10.70 17.74 -14.24
C ASN A 77 11.20 17.77 -12.80
N LEU A 78 10.90 18.83 -12.05
CA LEU A 78 11.20 18.92 -10.63
C LEU A 78 10.51 17.80 -9.84
N ALA A 79 9.21 17.58 -10.09
CA ALA A 79 8.44 16.52 -9.42
C ALA A 79 9.01 15.12 -9.72
N LYS A 80 9.38 14.83 -10.97
CA LYS A 80 10.04 13.56 -11.36
C LYS A 80 11.38 13.35 -10.64
N SER A 81 12.22 14.38 -10.57
CA SER A 81 13.49 14.32 -9.84
C SER A 81 13.30 14.07 -8.33
N ARG A 82 12.30 14.73 -7.73
CA ARG A 82 11.94 14.52 -6.32
C ARG A 82 11.36 13.14 -6.06
N LEU A 83 10.58 12.60 -7.00
CA LEU A 83 10.08 11.22 -6.91
C LEU A 83 11.24 10.21 -6.85
N LEU A 84 12.24 10.32 -7.74
CA LEU A 84 13.41 9.43 -7.72
C LEU A 84 14.16 9.50 -6.37
N THR A 85 14.38 10.71 -5.87
CA THR A 85 15.03 10.91 -4.57
C THR A 85 14.22 10.31 -3.43
N ALA A 86 12.90 10.51 -3.45
CA ALA A 86 11.98 9.98 -2.44
C ALA A 86 11.91 8.45 -2.47
N THR A 87 11.94 7.82 -3.65
CA THR A 87 11.99 6.35 -3.79
C THR A 87 13.25 5.77 -3.16
N LEU A 88 14.43 6.35 -3.41
CA LEU A 88 15.69 5.90 -2.81
C LEU A 88 15.73 6.10 -1.28
N ALA A 89 15.12 7.18 -0.78
CA ALA A 89 15.00 7.41 0.65
C ALA A 89 14.02 6.43 1.30
N PHE A 90 12.90 6.14 0.64
CA PHE A 90 11.92 5.16 1.08
C PHE A 90 12.53 3.76 1.22
N GLN A 91 13.26 3.28 0.20
CA GLN A 91 13.91 1.96 0.24
C GLN A 91 14.84 1.82 1.45
N ARG A 92 15.74 2.80 1.64
CA ARG A 92 16.66 2.82 2.80
C ARG A 92 15.92 2.88 4.14
N GLY A 93 14.86 3.70 4.22
CA GLY A 93 14.02 3.81 5.41
C GLY A 93 13.31 2.49 5.73
N ARG A 94 12.69 1.85 4.74
CA ARG A 94 12.03 0.54 4.86
C ARG A 94 13.02 -0.51 5.34
N ASP A 95 14.19 -0.61 4.72
CA ASP A 95 15.17 -1.64 5.06
C ASP A 95 15.67 -1.47 6.51
N GLY A 96 15.90 -0.23 6.95
CA GLY A 96 16.24 0.08 8.34
C GLY A 96 15.12 -0.25 9.33
N GLN A 97 13.87 0.11 9.01
CA GLN A 97 12.71 -0.21 9.85
C GLN A 97 12.46 -1.71 9.95
N CYS A 98 12.61 -2.44 8.85
CA CYS A 98 12.39 -3.89 8.85
C CYS A 98 13.56 -4.66 9.46
N ALA A 99 14.78 -4.13 9.44
CA ALA A 99 15.88 -4.64 10.27
C ALA A 99 15.58 -4.47 11.77
N PHE A 100 15.04 -3.31 12.17
CA PHE A 100 14.57 -3.10 13.55
C PHE A 100 13.44 -4.08 13.92
N ALA A 101 12.41 -4.23 13.09
CA ALA A 101 11.32 -5.18 13.32
C ALA A 101 11.85 -6.62 13.47
N SER A 102 12.76 -7.04 12.60
CA SER A 102 13.42 -8.35 12.68
C SER A 102 14.16 -8.56 14.00
N SER A 103 14.81 -7.51 14.54
CA SER A 103 15.52 -7.58 15.82
C SER A 103 14.60 -7.83 17.03
N LEU A 104 13.31 -7.50 16.92
CA LEU A 104 12.33 -7.74 17.99
C LEU A 104 12.06 -9.23 18.23
N GLY A 105 12.51 -10.12 17.33
CA GLY A 105 12.52 -11.56 17.55
C GLY A 105 13.48 -12.02 18.66
N GLY A 106 14.40 -11.16 19.13
CA GLY A 106 15.31 -11.49 20.23
C GLY A 106 16.17 -12.73 19.93
N GLY A 107 16.24 -13.67 20.87
CA GLY A 107 16.96 -14.94 20.71
C GLY A 107 16.12 -16.06 20.08
N ALA A 108 15.02 -15.75 19.39
CA ALA A 108 14.14 -16.76 18.81
C ALA A 108 14.87 -17.59 17.74
N ALA A 109 14.60 -18.91 17.75
CA ALA A 109 15.12 -19.83 16.74
C ALA A 109 14.22 -19.86 15.49
N GLY A 110 14.73 -20.48 14.42
CA GLY A 110 13.97 -20.74 13.20
C GLY A 110 13.71 -19.49 12.37
N ASP A 111 12.53 -19.43 11.73
CA ASP A 111 12.17 -18.39 10.76
C ASP A 111 11.61 -17.10 11.41
N THR A 112 11.62 -16.99 12.74
CA THR A 112 11.00 -15.87 13.47
C THR A 112 11.47 -14.50 12.98
N HIS A 113 12.78 -14.29 12.86
CA HIS A 113 13.35 -13.03 12.38
C HIS A 113 12.89 -12.67 10.96
N GLU A 114 12.74 -13.69 10.11
CA GLU A 114 12.34 -13.51 8.71
C GLU A 114 10.83 -13.26 8.59
N ILE A 115 10.01 -13.87 9.45
CA ILE A 115 8.57 -13.58 9.58
C ILE A 115 8.34 -12.09 9.85
N TYR A 116 9.01 -11.52 10.87
CA TYR A 116 8.90 -10.09 11.18
C TYR A 116 9.39 -9.21 10.02
N ARG A 117 10.52 -9.57 9.41
CA ARG A 117 11.08 -8.80 8.29
C ARG A 117 10.13 -8.77 7.08
N LEU A 118 9.59 -9.92 6.69
CA LEU A 118 8.71 -10.06 5.53
C LEU A 118 7.38 -9.32 5.72
N ALA A 119 6.77 -9.44 6.90
CA ALA A 119 5.55 -8.73 7.23
C ALA A 119 5.75 -7.20 7.22
N CYS A 120 6.85 -6.70 7.80
CA CYS A 120 7.22 -5.29 7.73
C CYS A 120 7.42 -4.80 6.28
N VAL A 121 8.16 -5.56 5.45
CA VAL A 121 8.39 -5.18 4.05
C VAL A 121 7.07 -5.07 3.29
N ALA A 122 6.17 -6.03 3.50
CA ALA A 122 4.86 -6.04 2.88
C ALA A 122 4.02 -4.81 3.27
N GLU A 123 3.92 -4.50 4.57
CA GLU A 123 3.24 -3.30 5.06
C GLU A 123 3.78 -2.03 4.39
N PHE A 124 5.09 -1.78 4.47
CA PHE A 124 5.69 -0.55 3.96
C PHE A 124 5.47 -0.37 2.47
N ASN A 125 5.61 -1.45 1.69
CA ASN A 125 5.38 -1.43 0.26
C ASN A 125 3.91 -1.14 -0.08
N TYR A 126 2.94 -1.78 0.60
CA TYR A 126 1.51 -1.51 0.37
C TYR A 126 1.12 -0.09 0.76
N LEU A 127 1.60 0.41 1.90
CA LEU A 127 1.35 1.78 2.33
C LEU A 127 1.91 2.79 1.33
N ARG A 128 3.13 2.56 0.84
CA ARG A 128 3.73 3.44 -0.16
C ARG A 128 2.98 3.39 -1.48
N ALA A 129 2.58 2.20 -1.94
CA ALA A 129 1.77 2.06 -3.16
C ALA A 129 0.45 2.85 -3.06
N ARG A 130 -0.23 2.82 -1.90
CA ARG A 130 -1.43 3.62 -1.64
C ARG A 130 -1.16 5.13 -1.65
N GLN A 131 -0.08 5.58 -1.01
CA GLN A 131 0.31 7.00 -1.02
C GLN A 131 0.56 7.51 -2.45
N LEU A 132 1.24 6.73 -3.27
CA LEU A 132 1.49 7.06 -4.67
C LEU A 132 0.18 7.07 -5.48
N GLY A 133 -0.73 6.12 -5.23
CA GLY A 133 -2.07 6.11 -5.83
C GLY A 133 -2.87 7.37 -5.48
N ASN A 134 -2.83 7.83 -4.24
CA ASN A 134 -3.47 9.09 -3.82
C ASN A 134 -2.83 10.30 -4.52
N ALA A 135 -1.51 10.29 -4.70
CA ALA A 135 -0.81 11.35 -5.42
C ALA A 135 -1.24 11.42 -6.90
N VAL A 136 -1.41 10.27 -7.56
CA VAL A 136 -1.98 10.20 -8.92
C VAL A 136 -3.37 10.83 -8.97
N ALA A 137 -4.26 10.41 -8.08
CA ALA A 137 -5.62 10.97 -8.03
C ALA A 137 -5.63 12.49 -7.79
N GLY A 138 -4.68 13.01 -7.01
CA GLY A 138 -4.52 14.45 -6.80
C GLY A 138 -3.98 15.22 -8.00
N LEU A 139 -3.26 14.56 -8.92
CA LEU A 139 -2.83 15.17 -10.20
C LEU A 139 -3.98 15.23 -11.19
N GLU A 140 -4.84 14.21 -11.23
CA GLU A 140 -5.97 14.11 -12.18
C GLU A 140 -7.12 15.10 -11.87
N GLN A 141 -7.14 15.66 -10.66
CA GLN A 141 -8.12 16.67 -10.23
C GLN A 141 -7.69 18.12 -10.53
N LYS A 142 -6.51 18.31 -11.12
CA LYS A 142 -5.95 19.62 -11.46
C LYS A 142 -6.05 19.85 -12.96
#